data_AF-A0A974QET5-F1
#
_entry.id   AF-A0A974QET5-F1
#
_cell.length_a   1.000
_cell.length_b   1.000
_cell.length_c   1.000
_cell.angle_alpha   90.00
_cell.angle_beta   90.00
_cell.angle_gamma   90.00
#
_symmetry.space_group_name_H-M   'P 1'
#
loop_
_entity.id
_entity.type
_entity.pdbx_description
1 polymer ?
#
loop_
_entity_poly.entity_id
_entity_poly.type
_entity_poly.pdbx_seq_one_letter_code
_entity_poly.pdbx_strand_id
1 'polypeptide(L)'
;MAKRVKIDDIWLVIGLTGQVYGAGTDSASAWRDAGDRLDQYWKDLALSGSYALVAATANATYDPEELRRSFEGWKRIAAERYGKNVTL
;
A
#
# COMPACT_ATOMS: atom_id res chain seq x y z
N MET A 1 -17.03 -14.84 3.83
CA MET A 1 -15.91 -15.78 3.61
C MET A 1 -14.76 -14.98 3.02
N ALA A 2 -13.57 -15.03 3.62
CA ALA A 2 -12.46 -14.22 3.17
C ALA A 2 -11.98 -14.65 1.78
N LYS A 3 -11.72 -13.69 0.89
CA LYS A 3 -11.12 -13.94 -0.43
C LYS A 3 -9.62 -13.70 -0.37
N ARG A 4 -8.88 -14.47 -1.18
CA ARG A 4 -7.44 -14.29 -1.37
C ARG A 4 -7.16 -13.61 -2.70
N VAL A 5 -6.16 -12.76 -2.71
CA VAL A 5 -5.60 -12.16 -3.92
C VAL A 5 -4.09 -12.28 -3.87
N LYS A 6 -3.48 -12.56 -5.02
CA LYS A 6 -2.04 -12.55 -5.19
C LYS A 6 -1.61 -11.15 -5.64
N ILE A 7 -0.54 -10.66 -5.04
CA ILE A 7 0.15 -9.44 -5.46
C ILE A 7 1.41 -9.90 -6.17
N ASP A 8 1.42 -9.76 -7.49
CA ASP A 8 2.50 -10.26 -8.34
C ASP A 8 3.77 -9.42 -8.23
N ASP A 9 3.63 -8.10 -8.06
CA ASP A 9 4.76 -7.19 -7.88
C ASP A 9 4.49 -6.24 -6.72
N ILE A 10 5.36 -6.28 -5.71
CA ILE A 10 5.41 -5.32 -4.61
C ILE A 10 6.86 -4.99 -4.28
N TRP A 11 7.13 -3.74 -3.96
CA TRP A 11 8.43 -3.29 -3.49
C TRP A 11 8.40 -3.16 -1.97
N LEU A 12 9.41 -3.73 -1.31
CA LEU A 12 9.52 -3.72 0.15
C LEU A 12 10.81 -3.02 0.57
N VAL A 13 10.70 -2.14 1.57
CA VAL A 13 11.85 -1.62 2.32
C VAL A 13 12.06 -2.50 3.54
N ILE A 14 13.23 -3.15 3.60
CA ILE A 14 13.61 -4.09 4.65
C ILE A 14 14.76 -3.49 5.45
N GLY A 15 14.61 -3.42 6.77
CA GLY A 15 15.68 -2.97 7.67
C GLY A 15 16.71 -4.07 7.93
N LEU A 16 17.87 -3.72 8.50
CA LEU A 16 18.93 -4.67 8.86
C LEU A 16 18.47 -5.83 9.75
N THR A 17 17.38 -5.64 10.50
CA THR A 17 16.75 -6.68 11.35
C THR A 17 15.87 -7.66 10.57
N GLY A 18 15.70 -7.48 9.26
CA GLY A 18 14.83 -8.28 8.40
C GLY A 18 13.35 -7.89 8.44
N GLN A 19 12.99 -6.85 9.20
CA GLN A 19 11.61 -6.36 9.29
C GLN A 19 11.24 -5.49 8.08
N VAL A 20 9.97 -5.55 7.67
CA VAL A 20 9.41 -4.69 6.61
C VAL A 20 8.97 -3.36 7.20
N TYR A 21 9.57 -2.28 6.71
CA TYR A 21 9.29 -0.90 7.13
C TYR A 21 8.44 -0.14 6.13
N GLY A 22 8.50 -0.48 4.85
CA GLY A 22 7.68 0.13 3.82
C GLY A 22 7.27 -0.85 2.74
N ALA A 23 6.11 -0.61 2.14
CA ALA A 23 5.59 -1.38 1.02
C ALA A 23 4.99 -0.46 -0.05
N GLY A 24 5.19 -0.77 -1.33
CA GLY A 24 4.69 0.05 -2.42
C GLY A 24 4.55 -0.70 -3.73
N THR A 25 3.76 -0.15 -4.65
CA THR A 25 3.62 -0.67 -6.03
C THR A 25 4.83 -0.34 -6.90
N ASP A 26 5.69 0.58 -6.45
CA ASP A 26 6.98 0.92 -7.04
C ASP A 26 8.01 1.23 -5.94
N SER A 27 9.26 1.43 -6.34
CA SER A 27 10.35 1.72 -5.41
C SER A 27 10.13 3.00 -4.59
N ALA A 28 9.63 4.06 -5.22
CA ALA A 28 9.48 5.37 -4.59
C ALA A 28 8.35 5.36 -3.55
N SER A 29 7.23 4.72 -3.84
CA SER A 29 6.12 4.54 -2.92
C SER A 29 6.50 3.71 -1.71
N ALA A 30 7.28 2.63 -1.89
CA ALA A 30 7.76 1.82 -0.77
C ALA A 30 8.67 2.62 0.19
N TRP A 31 9.58 3.45 -0.35
CA TRP A 31 10.41 4.33 0.47
C TRP A 31 9.60 5.42 1.17
N ARG A 32 8.61 6.03 0.49
CA ARG A 32 7.73 7.02 1.11
C ARG A 32 6.94 6.43 2.28
N ASP A 33 6.37 5.24 2.10
CA ASP A 33 5.67 4.51 3.16
C ASP A 33 6.59 4.25 4.37
N ALA A 34 7.84 3.82 4.13
CA ALA A 34 8.84 3.68 5.20
C ALA A 34 9.17 5.00 5.90
N GLY A 35 9.31 6.10 5.13
CA GLY A 35 9.56 7.43 5.65
C GLY A 35 8.41 7.93 6.53
N ASP A 36 7.17 7.84 6.04
CA ASP A 36 5.97 8.24 6.77
C ASP A 36 5.81 7.42 8.06
N ARG A 37 6.08 6.11 8.01
CA ARG A 37 6.02 5.24 9.19
C ARG A 37 7.05 5.59 10.27
N LEU A 38 8.22 6.07 9.86
CA LEU A 38 9.33 6.41 10.75
C LEU A 38 9.41 7.90 11.08
N ASP A 39 8.47 8.71 10.58
CA ASP A 39 8.46 10.17 10.67
C ASP A 39 9.79 10.79 10.18
N GLN A 40 10.28 10.31 9.04
CA GLN A 40 11.58 10.67 8.47
C GLN A 40 11.49 10.93 6.96
N TYR A 41 12.36 11.81 6.45
CA TYR A 41 12.46 12.01 5.02
C TYR A 41 13.02 10.75 4.35
N TRP A 42 12.23 10.16 3.45
CA TRP A 42 12.52 8.84 2.89
C TRP A 42 13.88 8.72 2.16
N LYS A 43 14.41 9.82 1.60
CA LYS A 43 15.74 9.79 0.95
C LYS A 43 16.87 9.64 1.97
N ASP A 44 16.73 10.25 3.13
CA ASP A 44 17.73 10.12 4.21
C ASP A 44 17.74 8.68 4.73
N LEU A 45 16.54 8.08 4.82
CA LEU A 45 16.35 6.67 5.14
C LEU A 45 17.05 5.75 4.13
N ALA A 46 16.89 6.01 2.83
CA ALA A 46 17.55 5.25 1.76
C ALA A 46 19.07 5.40 1.77
N LEU A 47 19.59 6.57 2.17
CA LEU A 47 21.02 6.85 2.25
C LEU A 47 21.66 6.39 3.57
N SER A 48 20.87 6.02 4.57
CA SER A 48 21.34 5.63 5.91
C SER A 48 22.15 4.32 5.96
N GLY A 49 22.07 3.48 4.93
CA GLY A 49 22.65 2.14 4.91
C GLY A 49 22.01 1.13 5.85
N SER A 50 20.95 1.51 6.58
CA SER A 50 20.25 0.65 7.56
C SER A 50 19.03 -0.05 6.97
N TYR A 51 18.70 0.26 5.72
CA TYR A 51 17.53 -0.23 5.01
C TYR A 51 17.88 -0.53 3.56
N ALA A 52 17.23 -1.54 2.99
CA ALA A 52 17.40 -1.95 1.61
C ALA A 52 16.03 -2.13 0.93
N LEU A 53 16.02 -2.09 -0.39
CA LEU A 53 14.82 -2.23 -1.20
C LEU A 53 14.88 -3.55 -1.98
N VAL A 54 13.77 -4.28 -2.03
CA VAL A 54 13.67 -5.51 -2.82
C VAL A 54 12.30 -5.62 -3.50
N ALA A 55 12.26 -6.20 -4.69
CA ALA A 55 11.03 -6.64 -5.32
C ALA A 55 10.59 -7.99 -4.73
N ALA A 56 9.29 -8.14 -4.46
CA ALA A 56 8.71 -9.28 -3.81
C ALA A 56 7.32 -9.60 -4.38
N THR A 57 6.75 -10.70 -3.90
CA THR A 57 5.36 -11.09 -4.15
C THR A 57 4.66 -11.35 -2.82
N ALA A 58 3.34 -11.19 -2.77
CA ALA A 58 2.57 -11.40 -1.53
C ALA A 58 1.19 -12.02 -1.81
N ASN A 59 0.58 -12.57 -0.76
CA ASN A 59 -0.81 -12.98 -0.78
C ASN A 59 -1.56 -12.15 0.27
N ALA A 60 -2.62 -11.47 -0.14
CA ALA A 60 -3.50 -10.73 0.75
C ALA A 60 -4.84 -11.46 0.91
N THR A 61 -5.40 -11.37 2.11
CA THR A 61 -6.74 -11.88 2.41
C THR A 61 -7.63 -10.69 2.78
N TYR A 62 -8.83 -10.61 2.20
CA TYR A 62 -9.78 -9.52 2.46
C TYR A 62 -11.20 -10.05 2.63
N ASP A 63 -12.06 -9.30 3.33
CA ASP A 63 -13.49 -9.57 3.40
C ASP A 63 -14.21 -8.93 2.18
N PRO A 64 -14.86 -9.72 1.31
CA PRO A 64 -15.60 -9.19 0.17
C PRO A 64 -16.72 -8.22 0.56
N GLU A 65 -17.33 -8.38 1.72
CA GLU A 65 -18.44 -7.52 2.17
C GLU A 65 -17.92 -6.16 2.66
N GLU A 66 -16.78 -6.13 3.35
CA GLU A 66 -16.11 -4.87 3.70
C GLU A 66 -15.65 -4.12 2.45
N LEU A 67 -15.11 -4.85 1.47
CA LEU A 67 -14.71 -4.27 0.18
C LEU A 67 -15.92 -3.64 -0.55
N ARG A 68 -17.07 -4.34 -0.58
CA ARG A 68 -18.30 -3.81 -1.18
C ARG A 68 -18.77 -2.53 -0.50
N ARG A 69 -18.81 -2.52 0.84
CA ARG A 69 -19.21 -1.33 1.63
C ARG A 69 -18.29 -0.14 1.39
N SER A 70 -16.98 -0.39 1.29
CA SER A 70 -16.00 0.64 0.94
C SER A 70 -16.28 1.25 -0.43
N PHE A 71 -16.50 0.42 -1.46
CA PHE A 71 -16.87 0.89 -2.79
C PHE A 71 -18.16 1.72 -2.79
N GLU A 72 -19.20 1.28 -2.11
CA GLU A 72 -20.47 2.02 -2.00
C GLU A 72 -20.29 3.38 -1.33
N GLY A 73 -19.51 3.44 -0.24
CA GLY A 73 -19.16 4.69 0.42
C GLY A 73 -18.47 5.68 -0.51
N TRP A 74 -17.44 5.23 -1.24
CA TRP A 74 -16.71 6.08 -2.18
C TRP A 74 -17.55 6.51 -3.38
N LYS A 75 -18.45 5.65 -3.89
CA LYS A 75 -19.40 6.03 -4.94
C LYS A 75 -20.31 7.17 -4.50
N ARG A 76 -20.84 7.11 -3.27
CA ARG A 76 -21.67 8.18 -2.72
C ARG A 76 -20.89 9.50 -2.61
N ILE A 77 -19.68 9.46 -2.05
CA ILE A 77 -18.81 10.64 -1.94
C ILE A 77 -18.49 11.23 -3.32
N ALA A 78 -18.22 10.39 -4.32
CA ALA A 78 -17.93 10.84 -5.68
C ALA A 78 -19.16 11.47 -6.36
N ALA A 79 -20.36 10.92 -6.13
CA ALA A 79 -21.60 11.49 -6.64
C ALA A 79 -21.88 12.86 -6.02
N GLU A 80 -21.73 13.00 -4.71
CA GLU A 80 -21.92 14.26 -3.99
C GLU A 80 -20.92 15.33 -4.42
N ARG A 81 -19.63 14.98 -4.55
CA ARG A 81 -18.56 15.94 -4.85
C ARG A 81 -18.45 16.31 -6.32
N TYR A 82 -18.76 15.38 -7.22
CA TYR A 82 -18.49 15.54 -8.66
C TYR A 82 -19.71 15.35 -9.55
N GLY A 83 -20.90 15.04 -9.01
CA GLY A 83 -22.09 14.71 -9.79
C GLY A 83 -21.95 13.42 -10.61
N LYS A 84 -20.97 12.57 -10.30
CA LYS A 84 -20.67 11.34 -11.05
C LYS A 84 -21.41 10.15 -10.47
N ASN A 85 -22.30 9.54 -11.25
CA ASN A 85 -22.89 8.24 -10.95
C ASN A 85 -21.99 7.12 -11.51
N VAL A 86 -21.15 6.55 -10.66
CA VAL A 86 -20.28 5.41 -11.02
C VAL A 86 -21.09 4.10 -10.88
N THR A 87 -21.62 3.62 -12.00
CA THR A 87 -22.20 2.28 -12.14
C THR A 87 -21.16 1.35 -12.78
N LEU A 88 -21.13 0.09 -12.35
CA LEU A 88 -20.28 -0.97 -12.92
C LEU A 88 -21.05 -1.70 -14.02
#